data_AF-A0A3P3QRQ8-F1
#
_entry.id   AF-A0A3P3QRQ8-F1
#
_cell.length_a   1.000
_cell.length_b   1.000
_cell.length_c   1.000
_cell.angle_alpha   90.00
_cell.angle_beta   90.00
_cell.angle_gamma   90.00
#
_symmetry.space_group_name_H-M   'P 1'
#
loop_
_entity.id
_entity.type
_entity.pdbx_description
1 polymer ?
#
loop_
_entity_poly.entity_id
_entity_poly.type
_entity_poly.pdbx_seq_one_letter_code
_entity_poly.pdbx_strand_id
1 'polypeptide(L)'
;MKNINKICIALLCLGTVSAVAAEEEVVYSTEGYCVLSNEGVDSRMLEAYAKKLGDEPSKKVCDAFKQVVAASRPKEWDYPMGKPYPGSVVRLSDSQIAAIKAASK
;
A
#
# COMPACT_ATOMS: atom_id res chain seq x y z
N MET A 1 -2.76 69.65 -3.29
CA MET A 1 -3.69 68.61 -2.78
C MET A 1 -3.25 67.30 -3.39
N LYS A 2 -2.80 66.35 -2.55
CA LYS A 2 -2.08 65.12 -2.95
C LYS A 2 -3.10 64.03 -3.31
N ASN A 3 -3.20 63.68 -4.59
CA ASN A 3 -3.93 62.49 -5.04
C ASN A 3 -3.04 61.27 -4.82
N ILE A 4 -3.32 60.50 -3.77
CA ILE A 4 -2.58 59.27 -3.45
C ILE A 4 -3.09 58.15 -4.34
N ASN A 5 -2.23 57.80 -5.29
CA ASN A 5 -2.27 56.63 -6.16
C ASN A 5 -2.41 55.36 -5.32
N LYS A 6 -3.46 54.55 -5.52
CA LYS A 6 -3.65 53.24 -4.86
C LYS A 6 -3.39 52.12 -5.86
N ILE A 7 -2.12 51.76 -6.00
CA ILE A 7 -1.67 50.49 -6.60
C ILE A 7 -0.72 49.85 -5.58
N CYS A 8 -0.70 48.51 -5.56
CA CYS A 8 -0.01 47.58 -4.64
C CYS A 8 -0.92 47.20 -3.45
N ILE A 9 -1.21 45.93 -3.14
CA ILE A 9 -0.33 44.74 -3.14
C ILE A 9 -1.18 43.49 -3.44
N ALA A 10 -0.70 42.69 -4.39
CA ALA A 10 -1.11 41.31 -4.63
C ALA A 10 -0.69 40.39 -3.45
N LEU A 11 -1.21 39.16 -3.44
CA LEU A 11 -0.84 38.05 -2.57
C LEU A 11 -1.38 38.09 -1.13
N LEU A 12 -2.61 37.59 -0.97
CA LEU A 12 -2.88 36.64 0.11
C LEU A 12 -3.29 35.29 -0.51
N CYS A 13 -2.29 34.60 -1.04
CA CYS A 13 -2.29 33.16 -1.12
C CYS A 13 -2.17 32.61 0.32
N LEU A 14 -3.30 32.38 0.99
CA LEU A 14 -3.35 31.31 1.98
C LEU A 14 -4.41 30.33 1.49
N GLY A 15 -3.99 29.56 0.49
CA GLY A 15 -4.66 28.32 0.16
C GLY A 15 -4.67 27.47 1.42
N THR A 16 -5.87 27.22 1.94
CA THR A 16 -6.09 26.02 2.72
C THR A 16 -5.78 24.86 1.79
N VAL A 17 -4.55 24.35 1.87
CA VAL A 17 -4.24 23.01 1.38
C VAL A 17 -5.09 22.10 2.25
N SER A 18 -6.32 21.83 1.83
CA SER A 18 -7.04 20.67 2.29
C SER A 18 -6.13 19.51 1.97
N ALA A 19 -5.45 18.98 2.99
CA ALA A 19 -4.78 17.71 2.90
C ALA A 19 -5.88 16.72 2.55
N VAL A 20 -6.07 16.46 1.26
CA VAL A 20 -6.80 15.31 0.80
C VAL A 20 -5.93 14.16 1.28
N ALA A 21 -6.32 13.55 2.40
CA ALA A 21 -5.90 12.20 2.67
C ALA A 21 -6.46 11.43 1.49
N ALA A 22 -5.61 11.12 0.51
CA ALA A 22 -5.99 10.22 -0.56
C ALA A 22 -6.39 8.93 0.13
N GLU A 23 -7.69 8.65 0.20
CA GLU A 23 -8.18 7.36 0.60
C GLU A 23 -7.55 6.38 -0.38
N GLU A 24 -6.56 5.62 0.08
CA GLU A 24 -5.91 4.60 -0.74
C GLU A 24 -7.02 3.67 -1.23
N GLU A 25 -7.37 3.76 -2.51
CA GLU A 25 -8.37 2.89 -3.11
C GLU A 25 -7.84 1.46 -2.99
N VAL A 26 -8.42 0.70 -2.06
CA VAL A 26 -7.99 -0.67 -1.82
C VAL A 26 -8.45 -1.51 -3.00
N VAL A 27 -7.51 -1.85 -3.88
CA VAL A 27 -7.75 -2.76 -5.00
C VAL A 27 -7.90 -4.18 -4.46
N TYR A 28 -9.06 -4.78 -4.70
CA TYR A 28 -9.33 -6.18 -4.36
C TYR A 28 -8.91 -7.07 -5.53
N SER A 29 -8.10 -8.08 -5.26
CA SER A 29 -7.59 -8.99 -6.29
C SER A 29 -7.67 -10.44 -5.86
N THR A 30 -7.66 -11.35 -6.83
CA THR A 30 -7.67 -12.79 -6.58
C THR A 30 -6.41 -13.24 -5.83
N GLU A 31 -5.27 -12.62 -6.16
CA GLU A 31 -3.99 -12.83 -5.50
C GLU A 31 -4.06 -12.44 -4.03
N GLY A 32 -4.61 -11.26 -3.75
CA GLY A 32 -4.78 -10.76 -2.38
C GLY A 32 -5.65 -11.70 -1.56
N TYR A 33 -6.81 -12.11 -2.09
CA TYR A 33 -7.67 -13.10 -1.43
C TYR A 33 -6.91 -14.41 -1.12
N CYS A 34 -6.21 -14.96 -2.10
CA CYS A 34 -5.53 -16.24 -1.95
C CYS A 34 -4.35 -16.19 -0.96
N VAL A 35 -3.62 -15.07 -0.89
CA VAL A 35 -2.60 -14.86 0.15
C VAL A 35 -3.25 -14.91 1.53
N LEU A 36 -4.33 -14.15 1.74
CA LEU A 36 -5.02 -14.10 3.04
C LEU A 36 -5.62 -15.46 3.43
N SER A 37 -6.21 -16.18 2.47
CA SER A 37 -6.74 -17.52 2.70
C SER A 37 -5.65 -18.48 3.16
N ASN A 38 -4.46 -18.41 2.55
CA ASN A 38 -3.31 -19.26 2.89
C ASN A 38 -2.68 -18.93 4.25
N GLU A 39 -2.85 -17.69 4.73
CA GLU A 39 -2.37 -17.25 6.03
C GLU A 39 -3.34 -17.60 7.17
N GLY A 40 -4.48 -18.23 6.88
CA GLY A 40 -5.42 -18.70 7.89
C GLY A 40 -6.23 -17.59 8.55
N VAL A 41 -6.51 -16.53 7.80
CA VAL A 41 -7.32 -15.39 8.26
C VAL A 41 -8.76 -15.84 8.56
N ASP A 42 -9.40 -15.17 9.52
CA ASP A 42 -10.81 -15.42 9.91
C ASP A 42 -11.74 -15.45 8.67
N SER A 43 -12.60 -16.46 8.62
CA SER A 43 -13.48 -16.70 7.47
C SER A 43 -14.41 -15.53 7.16
N ARG A 44 -14.81 -14.73 8.16
CA ARG A 44 -15.67 -13.54 7.96
C ARG A 44 -14.96 -12.46 7.15
N MET A 45 -13.65 -12.34 7.32
CA MET A 45 -12.83 -11.39 6.55
C MET A 45 -12.68 -11.84 5.10
N LEU A 46 -12.49 -13.15 4.89
CA LEU A 46 -12.43 -13.73 3.55
C LEU A 46 -13.77 -13.56 2.82
N GLU A 47 -14.89 -13.81 3.49
CA GLU A 47 -16.24 -13.61 2.93
C GLU A 47 -16.46 -12.14 2.52
N ALA A 48 -16.09 -11.19 3.38
CA ALA A 48 -16.17 -9.77 3.06
C ALA A 48 -15.29 -9.38 1.86
N TYR A 49 -14.09 -9.97 1.77
CA TYR A 49 -13.18 -9.75 0.64
C TYR A 49 -13.76 -10.32 -0.67
N ALA A 50 -14.26 -11.56 -0.67
CA ALA A 50 -14.88 -12.18 -1.83
C ALA A 50 -16.07 -11.36 -2.34
N LYS A 51 -16.89 -10.80 -1.43
CA LYS A 51 -17.98 -9.89 -1.79
C LYS A 51 -17.51 -8.62 -2.50
N LYS A 52 -16.34 -8.09 -2.14
CA LYS A 52 -15.73 -6.93 -2.82
C LYS A 52 -15.10 -7.31 -4.16
N LEU A 53 -14.57 -8.52 -4.26
CA LEU A 53 -14.00 -9.08 -5.49
C LEU A 53 -15.08 -9.45 -6.52
N GLY A 54 -16.28 -9.80 -6.05
CA GLY A 54 -17.42 -10.20 -6.88
C GLY A 54 -17.56 -11.72 -7.07
N ASP A 55 -16.57 -12.50 -6.64
CA ASP A 55 -16.60 -13.96 -6.63
C ASP A 55 -15.62 -14.50 -5.56
N GLU A 56 -15.81 -15.76 -5.14
CA GLU A 56 -14.90 -16.46 -4.24
C GLU A 56 -13.90 -17.32 -5.05
N PRO A 57 -12.59 -17.01 -4.99
CA PRO A 57 -11.58 -17.82 -5.66
C PRO A 57 -11.58 -19.27 -5.17
N SER A 58 -11.63 -20.22 -6.10
CA SER A 58 -11.59 -21.64 -5.75
C SER A 58 -10.28 -22.04 -5.07
N LYS A 59 -10.33 -23.08 -4.23
CA LYS A 59 -9.14 -23.67 -3.59
C LYS A 59 -8.03 -24.00 -4.60
N LYS A 60 -8.38 -24.51 -5.79
CA LYS A 60 -7.41 -24.84 -6.85
C LYS A 60 -6.65 -23.60 -7.34
N VAL A 61 -7.33 -22.46 -7.45
CA VAL A 61 -6.70 -21.19 -7.82
C VAL A 61 -5.74 -20.75 -6.71
N CYS A 62 -6.17 -20.78 -5.45
CA CYS A 62 -5.31 -20.37 -4.34
C CYS A 62 -4.12 -21.30 -4.08
N ASP A 63 -4.25 -22.59 -4.36
CA ASP A 63 -3.13 -23.54 -4.28
C ASP A 63 -2.05 -23.25 -5.35
N ALA A 64 -2.44 -22.77 -6.54
CA ALA A 64 -1.48 -22.33 -7.55
C ALA A 64 -0.67 -21.09 -7.08
N PHE A 65 -1.33 -20.18 -6.36
CA PHE A 65 -0.67 -18.99 -5.80
C PHE A 65 0.29 -19.31 -4.65
N LYS A 66 0.09 -20.40 -3.89
CA LYS A 66 1.03 -20.80 -2.82
C LYS A 66 2.46 -20.95 -3.34
N GLN A 67 2.63 -21.59 -4.50
CA GLN A 67 3.94 -21.83 -5.08
C GLN A 67 4.61 -20.54 -5.53
N VAL A 68 3.84 -19.63 -6.14
CA VAL A 68 4.32 -18.32 -6.59
C VAL A 68 4.74 -17.45 -5.41
N VAL A 69 3.89 -17.37 -4.37
CA VAL A 69 4.16 -16.59 -3.16
C VAL A 69 5.34 -17.16 -2.40
N ALA A 70 5.46 -18.48 -2.26
CA ALA A 70 6.59 -19.10 -1.59
C ALA A 70 7.93 -18.84 -2.32
N ALA A 71 7.91 -18.71 -3.65
CA ALA A 71 9.10 -18.40 -4.44
C ALA A 71 9.49 -16.91 -4.40
N SER A 72 8.51 -16.01 -4.30
CA SER A 72 8.74 -14.55 -4.34
C SER A 72 8.92 -13.91 -2.96
N ARG A 73 8.37 -14.53 -1.91
CA ARG A 73 8.42 -14.01 -0.55
C ARG A 73 9.80 -14.23 0.07
N PRO A 74 10.44 -13.20 0.66
CA PRO A 74 11.68 -13.36 1.40
C PRO A 74 11.53 -14.40 2.52
N LYS A 75 12.59 -15.16 2.82
CA LYS A 75 12.56 -16.17 3.89
C LYS A 75 12.28 -15.55 5.25
N GLU A 76 12.71 -14.31 5.46
CA GLU A 76 12.53 -13.53 6.69
C GLU A 76 11.19 -12.78 6.75
N TRP A 77 10.27 -12.98 5.79
CA TRP A 77 8.98 -12.28 5.79
C TRP A 77 8.01 -12.89 6.81
N ASP A 78 7.88 -12.25 7.98
CA ASP A 78 7.05 -12.67 9.11
C ASP A 78 5.78 -11.81 9.31
N TYR A 79 5.45 -10.95 8.35
CA TYR A 79 4.33 -10.03 8.45
C TYR A 79 2.99 -10.73 8.18
N PRO A 80 2.01 -10.67 9.10
CA PRO A 80 0.66 -11.17 8.85
C PRO A 80 -0.04 -10.30 7.80
N MET A 81 -0.91 -10.92 6.99
CA MET A 81 -1.68 -10.28 5.90
C MET A 81 -0.82 -9.73 4.76
N GLY A 82 0.45 -10.11 4.67
CA GLY A 82 1.41 -9.50 3.73
C GLY A 82 1.61 -7.99 3.95
N LYS A 83 1.25 -7.43 5.10
CA LYS A 83 1.36 -6.00 5.40
C LYS A 83 2.40 -5.74 6.49
N PRO A 84 3.34 -4.80 6.28
CA PRO A 84 4.22 -4.34 7.35
C PRO A 84 3.40 -3.90 8.56
N TYR A 85 3.86 -4.21 9.79
CA TYR A 85 3.21 -3.68 10.99
C TYR A 85 3.14 -2.14 10.92
N PRO A 86 2.05 -1.50 11.38
CA PRO A 86 1.99 -0.03 11.45
C PRO A 86 3.18 0.52 12.25
N GLY A 87 3.95 1.43 11.64
CA GLY A 87 5.17 1.98 12.25
C GLY A 87 6.41 1.08 12.16
N SER A 88 6.32 -0.11 11.54
CA SER A 88 7.52 -0.89 11.22
C SER A 88 8.26 -0.24 10.06
N VAL A 89 9.51 0.14 10.32
CA VAL A 89 10.45 0.49 9.26
C VAL A 89 10.82 -0.84 8.59
N VAL A 90 10.45 -1.01 7.32
CA VAL A 90 10.92 -2.16 6.52
C VAL A 90 12.44 -2.17 6.60
N ARG A 91 13.01 -3.12 7.35
CA ARG A 91 14.45 -3.26 7.46
C ARG A 91 14.96 -3.81 6.13
N LEU A 92 15.63 -2.94 5.37
CA LEU A 92 16.35 -3.35 4.19
C LEU A 92 17.48 -4.30 4.60
N SER A 93 17.63 -5.39 3.85
CA SER A 93 18.81 -6.26 3.97
C SER A 93 20.08 -5.52 3.54
N ASP A 94 21.24 -5.98 4.02
CA ASP A 94 22.52 -5.37 3.67
C ASP A 94 22.78 -5.33 2.16
N SER A 95 22.31 -6.35 1.43
CA SER A 95 22.41 -6.41 -0.04
C SER A 95 21.56 -5.35 -0.73
N GLN A 96 20.34 -5.09 -0.23
CA GLN A 96 19.47 -4.03 -0.73
C GLN A 96 20.07 -2.65 -0.44
N ILE A 97 20.64 -2.45 0.75
CA ILE A 97 21.36 -1.22 1.09
C ILE A 97 22.56 -1.01 0.15
N ALA A 98 23.32 -2.06 -0.14
CA ALA A 98 24.45 -1.99 -1.07
C ALA A 98 24.02 -1.64 -2.50
N ALA A 99 22.94 -2.25 -3.00
CA ALA A 99 22.39 -1.97 -4.32
C ALA A 99 21.91 -0.52 -4.46
N ILE A 100 21.19 -0.01 -3.46
CA ILE A 100 20.75 1.40 -3.43
C ILE A 100 21.96 2.34 -3.44
N LYS A 101 22.98 2.08 -2.61
CA LYS A 101 24.22 2.88 -2.59
C LYS A 101 24.96 2.85 -3.93
N ALA A 102 24.93 1.73 -4.64
CA ALA A 102 25.55 1.61 -5.96
C ALA A 102 24.76 2.38 -7.04
N ALA A 103 23.44 2.36 -6.99
CA ALA A 103 22.56 3.07 -7.93
C ALA A 103 22.44 4.59 -7.66
N SER A 104 22.84 5.04 -6.47
CA SER A 104 22.83 6.46 -6.06
C SER A 104 24.14 7.20 -6.37
N LYS A 105 25.08 6.53 -7.05
CA LYS A 105 26.33 7.11 -7.58
C LYS A 105 26.20 7.37 -9.07
#